data_AF-A0A839RN57-F1
#
_entry.id   AF-A0A839RN57-F1
#
_cell.length_a   1.000
_cell.length_b   1.000
_cell.length_c   1.000
_cell.angle_alpha   90.00
_cell.angle_beta   90.00
_cell.angle_gamma   90.00
#
_symmetry.space_group_name_H-M   'P 1'
#
loop_
_entity.id
_entity.type
_entity.pdbx_description
1 polymer ?
#
loop_
_entity_poly.entity_id
_entity_poly.type
_entity_poly.pdbx_seq_one_letter_code
_entity_poly.pdbx_strand_id
1 'polypeptide(L)'
;MSECVPVPGKVVVMTDEEGSISGELDVQLDGDGHGLVRYRNNATWLTIGNLDGRPPRTWDSIDELANAIDANKGAVDAAGNTIPFEA
;
A
#
# COMPACT_ATOMS: atom_id res chain seq x y z
N MET A 1 -10.58 16.00 8.60
CA MET A 1 -10.17 15.70 7.21
C MET A 1 -9.17 14.58 7.34
N SER A 2 -9.44 13.41 6.78
CA SER A 2 -8.46 12.33 6.82
C SER A 2 -7.26 12.74 5.97
N GLU A 3 -6.08 12.73 6.57
CA GLU A 3 -4.84 13.11 5.91
C GLU A 3 -4.41 11.96 5.00
N CYS A 4 -4.33 12.21 3.69
CA CYS A 4 -3.78 11.25 2.73
C CYS A 4 -2.47 11.78 2.16
N VAL A 5 -1.50 10.88 1.96
CA VAL A 5 -0.18 11.23 1.40
C VAL A 5 0.07 10.51 0.08
N PRO A 6 0.60 11.20 -0.94
CA PRO A 6 0.99 10.58 -2.19
C PRO A 6 2.29 9.79 -2.00
N VAL A 7 2.31 8.54 -2.46
CA VAL A 7 3.56 7.76 -2.53
C VAL A 7 4.35 8.18 -3.78
N PRO A 8 5.67 8.42 -3.68
CA PRO A 8 6.45 8.85 -4.83
C PRO A 8 6.62 7.73 -5.86
N GLY A 9 6.31 8.01 -7.13
CA GLY A 9 6.51 7.13 -8.27
C GLY A 9 5.60 5.89 -8.33
N LYS A 10 5.96 4.94 -9.20
CA LYS A 10 5.18 3.70 -9.39
C LYS A 10 5.54 2.67 -8.32
N VAL A 11 4.54 2.21 -7.59
CA VAL A 11 4.64 1.13 -6.60
C VAL A 11 3.68 0.01 -6.95
N VAL A 12 3.89 -1.17 -6.35
CA VAL A 12 2.98 -2.30 -6.40
C VAL A 12 2.59 -2.61 -4.96
N VAL A 13 1.30 -2.73 -4.66
CA VAL A 13 0.78 -2.94 -3.31
C VAL A 13 -0.24 -4.07 -3.35
N MET A 14 -0.16 -4.98 -2.38
CA MET A 14 -1.16 -6.02 -2.18
C MET A 14 -2.36 -5.45 -1.44
N THR A 15 -3.55 -5.74 -1.95
CA THR A 15 -4.82 -5.36 -1.32
C THR A 15 -5.65 -6.60 -1.04
N ASP A 16 -6.44 -6.55 0.03
CA ASP A 16 -7.34 -7.66 0.39
C ASP A 16 -8.49 -7.80 -0.63
N GLU A 17 -8.92 -6.70 -1.24
CA GLU A 17 -10.11 -6.70 -2.10
C GLU A 17 -9.81 -7.05 -3.56
N GLU A 18 -8.74 -6.49 -4.14
CA GLU A 18 -8.45 -6.58 -5.59
C GLU A 18 -7.13 -7.29 -5.91
N GLY A 19 -6.41 -7.77 -4.89
CA GLY A 19 -5.07 -8.34 -5.05
C GLY A 19 -4.02 -7.27 -5.31
N SER A 20 -3.06 -7.52 -6.20
CA SER A 20 -1.95 -6.58 -6.44
C SER A 20 -2.37 -5.43 -7.37
N ILE A 21 -2.35 -4.20 -6.85
CA ILE A 21 -2.49 -2.98 -7.65
C ILE A 21 -1.13 -2.36 -7.91
N SER A 22 -0.96 -1.70 -9.06
CA SER A 22 0.28 -1.00 -9.38
C SER A 22 0.04 0.33 -10.07
N GLY A 23 0.81 1.36 -9.70
CA GLY A 23 0.64 2.70 -10.25
C GLY A 23 1.19 3.80 -9.35
N GLU A 24 0.79 5.03 -9.65
CA GLU A 24 0.92 6.16 -8.74
C GLU A 24 -0.22 6.10 -7.73
N LEU A 25 0.13 5.87 -6.47
CA LEU A 25 -0.84 5.62 -5.41
C LEU A 25 -0.81 6.73 -4.36
N ASP A 26 -1.94 6.93 -3.70
CA ASP A 26 -2.04 7.65 -2.45
C ASP A 26 -2.32 6.64 -1.34
N VAL A 27 -1.83 6.93 -0.13
CA VAL A 27 -2.08 6.11 1.05
C VAL A 27 -2.77 6.91 2.14
N GLN A 28 -3.45 6.20 3.03
CA GLN A 28 -4.10 6.74 4.21
C GLN A 28 -4.06 5.69 5.32
N LEU A 29 -4.31 6.10 6.56
CA LEU A 29 -4.71 5.17 7.61
C LEU A 29 -6.24 5.24 7.82
N ASP A 30 -6.82 4.09 8.13
CA ASP A 30 -8.19 4.00 8.63
C ASP A 30 -8.25 4.34 10.14
N GLY A 31 -9.45 4.37 10.73
CA GLY A 31 -9.64 4.64 12.16
C GLY A 31 -9.04 3.59 13.09
N ASP A 32 -8.87 2.36 12.62
CA ASP A 32 -8.20 1.26 13.33
C ASP A 32 -6.68 1.20 13.07
N GLY A 33 -6.15 2.10 12.24
CA GLY A 33 -4.73 2.20 11.92
C GLY A 33 -4.27 1.26 10.80
N HIS A 34 -5.19 0.62 10.08
CA HIS A 34 -4.82 -0.17 8.89
C HIS A 34 -4.42 0.75 7.74
N GLY A 35 -3.44 0.30 6.97
CA GLY A 35 -3.04 0.99 5.75
C GLY A 35 -4.12 0.87 4.68
N LEU A 36 -4.50 1.99 4.10
CA LEU A 36 -5.36 2.08 2.93
C LEU A 36 -4.57 2.62 1.75
N VAL A 37 -4.88 2.15 0.55
CA VAL A 37 -4.26 2.59 -0.69
C VAL A 37 -5.31 2.86 -1.76
N ARG A 38 -5.04 3.82 -2.63
CA ARG A 38 -5.86 4.09 -3.82
C ARG A 38 -5.01 4.56 -4.98
N TYR A 39 -5.57 4.48 -6.18
CA TYR A 39 -5.03 5.20 -7.33
C TYR A 39 -5.17 6.71 -7.14
N ARG A 40 -4.13 7.47 -7.49
CA ARG A 40 -4.18 8.93 -7.57
C ARG A 40 -5.27 9.31 -8.58
N ASN A 41 -6.32 10.00 -8.13
CA ASN A 41 -7.58 10.32 -8.84
C ASN A 41 -8.72 9.29 -8.76
N ASN A 42 -8.60 8.21 -7.99
CA ASN A 42 -9.73 7.35 -7.66
C ASN A 42 -10.30 7.73 -6.29
N ALA A 43 -11.60 7.54 -6.09
CA ALA A 43 -12.26 7.77 -4.80
C ALA A 43 -12.26 6.52 -3.91
N THR A 44 -11.97 5.35 -4.48
CA THR A 44 -12.04 4.07 -3.78
C THR A 44 -10.73 3.77 -3.06
N TRP A 45 -10.83 3.59 -1.75
CA TRP A 45 -9.74 3.12 -0.89
C TRP A 45 -9.84 1.61 -0.74
N LEU A 46 -8.69 0.94 -0.86
CA LEU A 46 -8.52 -0.49 -0.70
C LEU A 46 -7.62 -0.74 0.51
N THR A 47 -7.87 -1.81 1.24
CA THR A 47 -7.11 -2.17 2.43
C THR A 47 -5.80 -2.83 2.01
N ILE A 48 -4.67 -2.32 2.49
CA ILE A 48 -3.38 -2.93 2.26
C ILE A 48 -3.34 -4.25 3.05
N GLY A 49 -3.16 -5.36 2.34
CA GLY A 49 -3.22 -6.70 2.91
C GLY A 49 -1.93 -7.49 2.71
N ASN A 50 -2.02 -8.82 2.84
CA ASN A 50 -0.92 -9.76 2.73
C ASN A 50 -1.22 -10.85 1.69
N LEU A 51 -0.22 -11.31 0.93
CA LEU A 51 -0.34 -12.40 -0.05
C LEU A 51 -0.82 -13.71 0.58
N ASP A 52 -0.45 -13.98 1.84
CA ASP A 52 -0.87 -15.21 2.53
C ASP A 52 -2.20 -15.05 3.29
N GLY A 53 -2.86 -13.90 3.18
CA GLY A 53 -4.13 -13.63 3.87
C GLY A 53 -3.97 -13.41 5.38
N ARG A 54 -2.73 -13.15 5.84
CA ARG A 54 -2.50 -12.62 7.18
C ARG A 54 -3.26 -11.30 7.39
N PRO A 55 -3.75 -11.05 8.62
CA PRO A 55 -4.47 -9.82 8.92
C PRO A 55 -3.59 -8.59 8.63
N PRO A 56 -4.18 -7.51 8.09
CA PRO A 56 -3.46 -6.27 7.81
C PRO A 56 -2.70 -5.76 9.03
N ARG A 57 -1.44 -5.36 8.84
CA ARG A 57 -0.68 -4.66 9.87
C ARG A 57 -1.25 -3.27 10.12
N THR A 58 -1.26 -2.90 11.39
CA THR A 58 -1.54 -1.55 11.85
C THR A 58 -0.27 -0.70 11.88
N TRP A 59 -0.42 0.59 11.59
CA TRP A 59 0.68 1.55 11.53
C TRP A 59 0.45 2.68 12.52
N ASP A 60 1.53 3.15 13.17
CA ASP A 60 1.43 4.25 14.14
C ASP A 60 1.21 5.60 13.44
N SER A 61 1.65 5.74 12.19
CA SER A 61 1.53 6.99 11.42
C SER A 61 1.54 6.74 9.92
N ILE A 62 0.88 7.64 9.18
CA ILE A 62 0.82 7.57 7.72
C ILE A 62 2.21 7.74 7.08
N ASP A 63 3.09 8.54 7.68
CA ASP A 63 4.49 8.67 7.26
C ASP A 63 5.25 7.35 7.40
N GLU A 64 4.98 6.55 8.44
CA GLU A 64 5.63 5.25 8.60
C GLU A 64 5.22 4.30 7.46
N LEU A 65 3.91 4.25 7.17
CA LEU A 65 3.38 3.46 6.05
C LEU A 65 3.98 3.92 4.71
N ALA A 66 3.98 5.22 4.43
CA ALA A 66 4.50 5.76 3.18
C ALA A 66 6.00 5.46 3.01
N ASN A 67 6.79 5.60 4.07
CA ASN A 67 8.21 5.27 4.06
C ASN A 67 8.45 3.76 3.86
N ALA A 68 7.63 2.90 4.46
CA ALA A 68 7.75 1.46 4.29
C ALA A 68 7.44 1.03 2.83
N ILE A 69 6.42 1.63 2.22
CA ILE A 69 6.08 1.38 0.82
C ILE A 69 7.20 1.88 -0.11
N ASP A 70 7.71 3.09 0.12
CA ASP A 70 8.81 3.63 -0.68
C ASP A 70 10.09 2.78 -0.54
N ALA A 71 10.38 2.28 0.65
CA ALA A 71 11.52 1.39 0.89
C ALA A 71 11.39 0.03 0.17
N ASN A 72 10.15 -0.46 -0.04
CA ASN A 72 9.89 -1.71 -0.77
C ASN A 72 9.82 -1.50 -2.30
N LYS A 73 9.62 -0.26 -2.75
CA LYS A 73 9.43 0.08 -4.15
C LYS A 73 10.53 -0.47 -5.04
N GLY A 74 10.12 -1.19 -6.09
CA GLY A 74 11.03 -1.75 -7.08
C GLY A 74 11.74 -3.03 -6.62
N ALA A 75 11.38 -3.59 -5.45
CA ALA A 75 11.78 -4.93 -5.09
C ALA A 75 11.33 -5.93 -6.16
N VAL A 76 12.23 -6.82 -6.56
CA VAL A 76 11.97 -7.87 -7.54
C VAL A 76 12.36 -9.22 -6.98
N ASP A 77 11.61 -10.25 -7.33
CA ASP A 77 11.94 -11.63 -6.97
C ASP A 77 13.01 -12.23 -7.91
N ALA A 78 13.44 -13.47 -7.64
CA ALA A 78 14.46 -14.15 -8.43
C ALA A 78 14.09 -14.35 -9.91
N ALA A 79 12.80 -14.35 -10.26
CA ALA A 79 12.29 -14.41 -11.61
C ALA A 79 12.10 -13.03 -12.26
N GLY A 80 12.38 -11.94 -11.54
CA GLY A 80 12.29 -10.57 -12.03
C GLY A 80 10.89 -9.96 -11.98
N ASN A 81 9.94 -10.55 -11.27
CA ASN A 81 8.63 -9.92 -11.06
C ASN A 81 8.72 -8.91 -9.92
N THR A 82 8.00 -7.81 -10.03
CA THR A 82 7.92 -6.83 -8.94
C THR A 82 7.16 -7.44 -7.77
N ILE A 83 7.78 -7.37 -6.59
CA ILE A 83 7.18 -7.84 -5.35
C ILE A 83 6.17 -6.76 -4.89
N PRO A 84 4.90 -7.11 -4.69
CA PRO A 84 3.93 -6.19 -4.10
C PRO A 84 4.32 -5.91 -2.64
N PHE A 85 4.14 -4.67 -2.20
CA PHE A 85 4.20 -4.33 -0.79
C PHE A 85 3.05 -5.01 -0.03
N GLU A 86 3.35 -5.53 1.16
CA GLU A 86 2.43 -6.23 2.04
C GLU A 86 2.49 -5.61 3.44
N ALA A 87 1.37 -5.56 4.15
CA ALA A 87 1.29 -5.00 5.50
C ALA A 87 0.69 -6.02 6.46
#